data_AF-A0A819E7M2-F1
#
_entry.id   AF-A0A819E7M2-F1
#
_cell.length_a   1.000
_cell.length_b   1.000
_cell.length_c   1.000
_cell.angle_alpha   90.00
_cell.angle_beta   90.00
_cell.angle_gamma   90.00
#
_symmetry.space_group_name_H-M   'P 1'
#
loop_
_entity.id
_entity.type
_entity.pdbx_description
1 polymer ?
#
loop_
_entity_poly.entity_id
_entity_poly.type
_entity_poly.pdbx_seq_one_letter_code
_entity_poly.pdbx_strand_id
1 'polypeptide(L)'
;MPIQDRQKWFYIAGCDTFVNVEHVLKRLDPFDATQPLLIGGHSGQERCLNAITRKFHPVTFPSGGAGFFFSAKLLELMQPHLSNYVENVWPKGSESWDVALTCLAWTLGVNVTKVAGF
;
A
#
# COMPACT_ATOMS: atom_id res chain seq x y z
N MET A 1 -15.04 -10.73 -16.34
CA MET A 1 -15.82 -10.41 -15.12
C MET A 1 -16.39 -9.01 -15.26
N PRO A 2 -17.69 -8.82 -15.03
CA PRO A 2 -18.32 -7.50 -14.85
C PRO A 2 -17.57 -6.65 -13.82
N ILE A 3 -17.62 -5.31 -13.97
CA ILE A 3 -17.00 -4.34 -13.04
C ILE A 3 -17.50 -4.51 -11.59
N GLN A 4 -18.71 -5.04 -11.42
CA GLN A 4 -19.36 -5.27 -10.14
C GLN A 4 -18.77 -6.47 -9.36
N ASP A 5 -18.02 -7.36 -10.02
CA ASP A 5 -17.43 -8.56 -9.42
C ASP A 5 -15.94 -8.41 -9.06
N ARG A 6 -15.33 -7.23 -9.27
CA ARG A 6 -13.93 -7.00 -8.90
C ARG A 6 -13.79 -6.81 -7.39
N GLN A 7 -12.79 -7.45 -6.78
CA GLN A 7 -12.40 -7.18 -5.40
C GLN A 7 -12.08 -5.69 -5.24
N LYS A 8 -12.75 -5.02 -4.29
CA LYS A 8 -12.60 -3.58 -4.03
C LYS A 8 -11.34 -3.24 -3.25
N TRP A 9 -10.93 -4.15 -2.37
CA TRP A 9 -9.86 -3.96 -1.41
C TRP A 9 -8.97 -5.19 -1.39
N PHE A 10 -7.66 -4.95 -1.33
CA PHE A 10 -6.63 -5.97 -1.18
C PHE A 10 -5.91 -5.72 0.14
N TYR A 11 -5.85 -6.73 0.99
CA TYR A 11 -5.25 -6.63 2.32
C TYR A 11 -3.94 -7.41 2.36
N ILE A 12 -2.86 -6.75 2.82
CA ILE A 12 -1.61 -7.40 3.15
C ILE A 12 -1.46 -7.35 4.66
N ALA A 13 -1.15 -8.49 5.27
CA ALA A 13 -0.90 -8.61 6.70
C ALA A 13 0.18 -9.65 6.98
N GLY A 14 0.79 -9.55 8.16
CA GLY A 14 1.71 -10.56 8.68
C GLY A 14 1.01 -11.90 8.91
N CYS A 15 1.78 -12.98 8.87
CA CYS A 15 1.26 -14.33 9.16
C CYS A 15 0.89 -14.54 10.64
N ASP A 16 1.26 -13.61 11.50
CA ASP A 16 1.00 -13.54 12.94
C ASP A 16 -0.14 -12.57 13.31
N THR A 17 -0.83 -12.00 12.32
CA THR A 17 -1.88 -11.01 12.54
C THR A 17 -3.26 -11.65 12.72
N PHE A 18 -3.93 -11.36 13.83
CA PHE A 18 -5.36 -11.68 13.99
C PHE A 18 -6.24 -10.60 13.36
N VAL A 19 -7.13 -11.00 12.46
CA VAL A 19 -7.96 -10.06 11.69
C VAL A 19 -9.41 -10.13 12.14
N ASN A 20 -9.91 -9.04 12.73
CA ASN A 20 -11.35 -8.87 12.92
C ASN A 20 -11.98 -8.29 11.64
N VAL A 21 -12.46 -9.16 10.77
CA VAL A 21 -12.96 -8.82 9.43
C VAL A 21 -14.09 -7.79 9.47
N GLU A 22 -15.10 -7.98 10.32
CA GLU A 22 -16.24 -7.04 10.42
C GLU A 22 -15.78 -5.64 10.83
N HIS A 23 -14.87 -5.58 11.80
CA HIS A 23 -14.32 -4.33 12.30
C HIS A 23 -13.51 -3.58 11.23
N VAL A 24 -12.73 -4.32 10.45
CA VAL A 24 -11.95 -3.81 9.32
C VAL A 24 -12.87 -3.29 8.21
N LEU A 25 -13.88 -4.05 7.80
CA LEU A 25 -14.82 -3.65 6.75
C LEU A 25 -15.55 -2.35 7.13
N LYS A 26 -16.02 -2.24 8.37
CA LYS A 26 -16.65 -1.02 8.88
C LYS A 26 -15.74 0.21 8.81
N ARG A 27 -14.43 0.04 8.93
CA ARG A 27 -13.47 1.15 8.75
C ARG A 27 -13.21 1.49 7.30
N LEU A 28 -13.42 0.55 6.37
CA LEU A 28 -13.27 0.79 4.94
C LEU A 28 -14.52 1.44 4.32
N ASP A 29 -15.69 1.31 4.95
CA ASP A 29 -16.96 1.88 4.47
C ASP A 29 -16.92 3.35 4.01
N PRO A 30 -16.19 4.27 4.69
CA PRO A 30 -16.14 5.67 4.27
C PRO A 30 -15.31 5.92 3.00
N PHE A 31 -14.55 4.93 2.53
CA PHE A 31 -13.58 5.11 1.46
C PHE A 31 -14.11 4.61 0.12
N ASP A 32 -13.88 5.42 -0.91
CA ASP A 32 -14.20 5.06 -2.29
C ASP A 32 -13.06 4.25 -2.92
N ALA A 33 -13.27 2.94 -3.07
CA ALA A 33 -12.31 2.01 -3.68
C ALA A 33 -12.01 2.29 -5.16
N THR A 34 -12.76 3.17 -5.82
CA THR A 34 -12.46 3.64 -7.19
C THR A 34 -11.39 4.72 -7.22
N GLN A 35 -11.04 5.29 -6.06
CA GLN A 35 -9.90 6.19 -5.89
C GLN A 35 -8.64 5.40 -5.52
N PRO A 36 -7.44 5.87 -5.91
CA PRO A 36 -6.19 5.20 -5.55
C PRO A 36 -5.83 5.46 -4.09
N LEU A 37 -6.16 4.50 -3.24
CA LEU A 37 -5.98 4.56 -1.78
C LEU A 37 -5.03 3.48 -1.27
N LEU A 38 -4.13 3.91 -0.38
CA LEU A 38 -3.29 3.09 0.50
C LEU A 38 -3.68 3.40 1.95
N ILE A 39 -4.24 2.46 2.68
CA ILE A 39 -4.82 2.69 4.02
C ILE A 39 -4.16 1.77 5.05
N GLY A 40 -3.74 2.31 6.20
CA GLY A 40 -3.21 1.52 7.31
C GLY A 40 -3.20 2.32 8.61
N GLY A 41 -3.02 1.65 9.75
CA GLY A 41 -3.11 2.28 11.07
C GLY A 41 -1.77 2.49 11.77
N HIS A 42 -0.94 1.45 11.78
CA HIS A 42 0.44 1.55 12.26
C HIS A 42 1.37 2.04 11.16
N SER A 43 2.22 3.03 11.43
CA SER A 43 3.03 3.69 10.40
C SER A 43 4.47 3.91 10.84
N GLY A 44 5.42 3.59 9.98
CA GLY A 44 6.82 3.99 10.10
C GLY A 44 7.18 5.11 9.11
N GLN A 45 8.44 5.54 9.15
CA GLN A 45 9.02 6.43 8.15
C GLN A 45 10.21 5.75 7.49
N GLU A 46 10.31 5.84 6.17
CA GLU A 46 11.44 5.31 5.42
C GLU A 46 11.83 6.25 4.27
N ARG A 47 13.03 6.07 3.72
CA ARG A 47 13.54 6.92 2.64
C ARG A 47 13.30 6.26 1.28
N CYS A 48 12.34 6.77 0.53
CA CYS A 48 12.06 6.30 -0.84
C CYS A 48 12.86 7.10 -1.87
N LEU A 49 13.41 6.40 -2.87
CA LEU A 49 14.07 7.04 -4.00
C LEU A 49 13.04 7.61 -4.98
N ASN A 50 13.13 8.91 -5.25
CA ASN A 50 12.40 9.52 -6.35
C ASN A 50 13.15 9.25 -7.67
N ALA A 51 12.51 8.54 -8.60
CA ALA A 51 13.14 8.21 -9.89
C ALA A 51 13.44 9.44 -10.76
N ILE A 52 12.65 10.52 -10.62
CA ILE A 52 12.78 11.75 -11.42
C ILE A 52 13.90 12.63 -10.85
N THR A 53 13.86 12.92 -9.55
CA THR A 53 14.82 13.84 -8.91
C THR A 53 16.11 13.13 -8.48
N ARG A 54 16.15 11.79 -8.51
CA ARG A 54 17.23 10.94 -7.99
C ARG A 54 17.59 11.24 -6.53
N LYS A 55 16.65 11.81 -5.76
CA LYS A 55 16.82 12.13 -4.34
C LYS A 55 15.94 11.20 -3.49
N PHE A 56 16.42 10.94 -2.28
CA PHE A 56 15.66 10.22 -1.27
C PHE A 56 14.72 11.18 -0.53
N HIS A 57 13.45 10.81 -0.43
CA HIS A 57 12.44 11.54 0.31
C HIS A 57 11.88 10.70 1.47
N PRO A 58 11.61 11.31 2.63
CA PRO A 58 10.94 10.61 3.71
C PRO A 58 9.49 10.33 3.29
N VAL A 59 9.09 9.07 3.40
CA VAL A 59 7.74 8.59 3.09
C VAL A 59 7.23 7.83 4.29
N THR A 60 5.98 8.11 4.64
CA THR A 60 5.28 7.35 5.68
C THR A 60 4.75 6.07 5.04
N PHE A 61 5.06 4.92 5.63
CA PHE A 61 4.58 3.61 5.18
C PHE A 61 3.73 2.95 6.27
N PRO A 62 2.69 2.18 5.92
CA PRO A 62 1.98 1.39 6.90
C PRO A 62 2.78 0.12 7.19
N SER A 63 2.88 -0.28 8.46
CA SER A 63 3.63 -1.50 8.82
C SER A 63 2.86 -2.76 8.44
N GLY A 64 3.54 -3.72 7.81
CA GLY A 64 2.95 -4.99 7.39
C GLY A 64 2.38 -5.86 8.52
N GLY A 65 2.85 -5.68 9.76
CA GLY A 65 2.35 -6.45 10.92
C GLY A 65 0.93 -6.06 11.37
N ALA A 66 0.56 -4.78 11.34
CA ALA A 66 -0.83 -4.36 11.56
C ALA A 66 -1.70 -4.61 10.31
N GLY A 67 -1.02 -4.78 9.18
CA GLY A 67 -1.61 -4.90 7.87
C GLY A 67 -2.14 -3.59 7.32
N PHE A 68 -2.37 -3.59 6.02
CA PHE A 68 -2.77 -2.41 5.26
C PHE A 68 -3.48 -2.79 3.97
N PHE A 69 -4.27 -1.83 3.46
CA PHE A 69 -5.16 -2.02 2.34
C PHE A 69 -4.74 -1.22 1.13
N PHE A 70 -4.86 -1.85 -0.03
CA PHE A 70 -4.90 -1.18 -1.33
C PHE A 70 -6.34 -1.17 -1.82
N SER A 71 -6.78 -0.02 -2.30
CA SER A 71 -7.91 0.02 -3.23
C SER A 71 -7.56 -0.75 -4.52
N ALA A 72 -8.59 -1.29 -5.18
CA ALA A 72 -8.45 -1.86 -6.50
C ALA A 72 -7.81 -0.88 -7.50
N LYS A 73 -8.20 0.41 -7.43
CA LYS A 73 -7.66 1.42 -8.32
C LYS A 73 -6.15 1.63 -8.15
N LEU A 74 -5.67 1.65 -6.91
CA LEU A 74 -4.24 1.76 -6.65
C LEU A 74 -3.48 0.56 -7.21
N LEU A 75 -4.01 -0.66 -7.03
CA LEU A 75 -3.37 -1.85 -7.58
C LEU A 75 -3.30 -1.81 -9.11
N GLU A 76 -4.36 -1.38 -9.79
CA GLU A 76 -4.37 -1.16 -11.24
C GLU A 76 -3.30 -0.15 -11.68
N LEU A 77 -3.07 0.92 -10.92
CA LEU A 77 -2.02 1.90 -11.20
C LEU A 77 -0.62 1.34 -10.97
N MET A 78 -0.44 0.50 -9.95
CA MET A 78 0.87 -0.05 -9.60
C MET A 78 1.28 -1.21 -10.50
N GLN A 79 0.32 -2.01 -10.99
CA GLN A 79 0.58 -3.25 -11.73
C GLN A 79 1.57 -3.09 -12.89
N PRO A 80 1.47 -2.06 -13.78
CA PRO A 80 2.41 -1.91 -14.90
C PRO A 80 3.85 -1.60 -14.47
N HIS A 81 4.04 -1.13 -13.24
CA HIS A 81 5.33 -0.73 -12.70
C HIS A 81 5.93 -1.77 -11.75
N LEU A 82 5.12 -2.71 -11.25
CA LEU A 82 5.46 -3.57 -10.13
C LEU A 82 6.70 -4.43 -10.39
N SER A 83 6.73 -5.18 -11.50
CA SER A 83 7.85 -6.07 -11.83
C SER A 83 9.15 -5.30 -11.99
N ASN A 84 9.15 -4.22 -12.79
CA ASN A 84 10.35 -3.40 -12.98
C ASN A 84 10.81 -2.74 -11.68
N TYR A 85 9.88 -2.27 -10.85
CA TYR A 85 10.22 -1.66 -9.57
C TYR A 85 10.90 -2.67 -8.65
N VAL A 86 10.32 -3.86 -8.47
CA VAL A 86 10.85 -4.90 -7.58
C VAL A 86 12.18 -5.46 -8.09
N GLU A 87 12.34 -5.64 -9.40
CA GLU A 87 13.54 -6.25 -9.98
C GLU A 87 14.72 -5.28 -10.13
N ASN A 88 14.43 -4.01 -10.43
CA ASN A 88 15.45 -3.05 -10.89
C ASN A 88 15.57 -1.78 -10.05
N VAL A 89 14.57 -1.42 -9.24
CA VAL A 89 14.58 -0.17 -8.45
C VAL A 89 14.72 -0.44 -6.96
N TRP A 90 13.99 -1.43 -6.45
CA TRP A 90 14.00 -1.79 -5.04
C TRP A 90 15.35 -2.43 -4.66
N PRO A 91 15.96 -2.05 -3.52
CA PRO A 91 17.26 -2.60 -3.13
C PRO A 91 17.23 -4.12 -3.00
N LYS A 92 18.12 -4.80 -3.74
CA LYS A 92 18.32 -6.25 -3.61
C LYS A 92 18.73 -6.58 -2.18
N GLY A 93 17.97 -7.44 -1.51
CA GLY A 93 18.20 -7.86 -0.12
C GLY A 93 17.37 -7.13 0.94
N SER A 94 16.52 -6.18 0.56
CA SER A 94 15.50 -5.65 1.49
C SER A 94 14.25 -6.52 1.47
N GLU A 95 13.83 -6.99 2.65
CA GLU A 95 12.67 -7.87 2.84
C GLU A 95 11.36 -7.10 3.16
N SER A 96 11.43 -5.77 3.27
CA SER A 96 10.32 -4.92 3.69
C SER A 96 9.39 -4.58 2.51
N TRP A 97 8.51 -5.53 2.17
CA TRP A 97 7.52 -5.40 1.10
C TRP A 97 6.53 -4.23 1.32
N ASP A 98 6.19 -3.95 2.58
CA ASP A 98 5.36 -2.82 2.98
C ASP A 98 5.98 -1.48 2.58
N VAL A 99 7.28 -1.32 2.82
CA VAL A 99 8.04 -0.15 2.37
C VAL A 99 8.12 -0.10 0.85
N ALA A 100 8.45 -1.21 0.19
CA ALA A 100 8.60 -1.26 -1.27
C ALA A 100 7.33 -0.79 -1.99
N LEU A 101 6.18 -1.35 -1.59
CA LEU A 101 4.89 -1.02 -2.18
C LEU A 101 4.46 0.42 -1.86
N THR A 102 4.77 0.90 -0.65
CA THR A 102 4.51 2.30 -0.29
C THR A 102 5.36 3.25 -1.12
N CYS A 103 6.66 2.98 -1.30
CA CYS A 103 7.52 3.80 -2.12
C CYS A 103 7.03 3.85 -3.56
N LEU A 104 6.59 2.72 -4.13
CA LEU A 104 5.98 2.70 -5.45
C LEU A 104 4.69 3.53 -5.50
N ALA A 105 3.76 3.34 -4.56
CA ALA A 105 2.54 4.14 -4.48
C ALA A 105 2.85 5.65 -4.38
N TRP A 106 3.84 6.03 -3.58
CA TRP A 106 4.30 7.40 -3.44
C TRP A 106 4.85 7.98 -4.74
N THR A 107 5.64 7.21 -5.51
CA THR A 107 6.10 7.66 -6.84
C THR A 107 4.96 7.89 -7.83
N LEU A 108 3.80 7.26 -7.60
CA LEU A 108 2.57 7.44 -8.38
C LEU A 108 1.67 8.55 -7.79
N GLY A 109 2.16 9.30 -6.80
CA GLY A 109 1.44 10.43 -6.19
C GLY A 109 0.47 10.03 -5.07
N VAL A 110 0.54 8.78 -4.59
CA VAL A 110 -0.39 8.25 -3.58
C VAL A 110 0.32 8.12 -2.23
N ASN A 111 -0.20 8.82 -1.22
CA ASN A 111 0.28 8.76 0.15
C ASN A 111 -0.58 7.83 1.01
N VAL A 112 -0.02 7.36 2.11
CA VAL A 112 -0.76 6.59 3.12
C VAL A 112 -1.85 7.45 3.76
N THR A 113 -3.06 6.91 3.80
CA THR A 113 -4.15 7.40 4.63
C THR A 113 -4.11 6.67 5.97
N LYS A 114 -3.74 7.39 7.02
CA LYS A 114 -3.63 6.82 8.36
C LYS A 114 -5.01 6.74 9.02
N VAL A 115 -5.41 5.55 9.45
CA VAL A 115 -6.69 5.34 10.14
C VAL A 115 -6.47 4.55 11.42
N ALA A 116 -6.89 5.11 12.56
CA ALA A 116 -6.68 4.48 13.85
C ALA A 116 -7.48 3.17 14.00
N GLY A 117 -6.83 2.15 14.58
CA GLY A 117 -7.42 0.85 14.86
C GLY A 117 -7.45 -0.11 13.66
N PHE A 118 -6.66 0.18 12.63
CA PHE A 118 -6.02 -0.86 11.82
C PHE A 118 -4.70 -1.25 12.46
#